data_AF-A0A923Q8W0-F1
#
_entry.id   AF-A0A923Q8W0-F1
#
_cell.length_a   1.000
_cell.length_b   1.000
_cell.length_c   1.000
_cell.angle_alpha   90.00
_cell.angle_beta   90.00
_cell.angle_gamma   90.00
#
_symmetry.space_group_name_H-M   'P 1'
#
loop_
_entity.id
_entity.type
_entity.pdbx_description
1 polymer ?
#
loop_
_entity_poly.entity_id
_entity_poly.type
_entity_poly.pdbx_seq_one_letter_code
_entity_poly.pdbx_strand_id
1 'polypeptide(L)'
;MSARDLPDDVGRAIALIDEIKARFLAPPPRIDTAEWAARYRHIAKGPERGPWRNERTPYLVEPMQCASSHMPFERVVLWFATQMGKSEVLYNSVMQRIHTDPQDMMMVQPTLQDAQDHSAQRFLPTILQTPAM
;
A
#
# COMPACT_ATOMS: atom_id res chain seq x y z
N MET A 1 -23.62 1.25 50.78
CA MET A 1 -22.35 1.14 50.04
C MET A 1 -21.94 2.56 49.67
N SER A 2 -20.85 3.06 50.24
CA SER A 2 -20.44 4.47 50.08
C SER A 2 -19.72 4.63 48.75
N ALA A 3 -19.72 5.84 48.16
CA ALA A 3 -18.98 6.16 46.91
C ALA A 3 -17.45 5.93 46.99
N ARG A 4 -16.95 5.44 48.14
CA ARG A 4 -15.54 5.15 48.44
C ARG A 4 -15.15 3.68 48.27
N ASP A 5 -16.10 2.80 47.95
CA ASP A 5 -15.91 1.34 47.88
C ASP A 5 -15.93 0.75 46.45
N LEU A 6 -15.84 1.58 45.40
CA LEU A 6 -15.65 1.12 44.01
C LEU A 6 -14.15 0.93 43.72
N PRO A 7 -13.65 -0.27 43.37
CA PRO A 7 -12.23 -0.42 42.98
C PRO A 7 -11.79 0.29 41.68
N ASP A 8 -12.66 1.00 40.96
CA ASP A 8 -12.91 0.48 39.62
C ASP A 8 -13.11 1.49 38.49
N ASP A 9 -13.02 2.81 38.71
CA ASP A 9 -13.16 3.79 37.61
C ASP A 9 -11.83 4.10 36.90
N VAL A 10 -10.74 4.29 37.64
CA VAL A 10 -9.43 4.60 37.06
C VAL A 10 -8.87 3.40 36.30
N GLY A 11 -9.02 2.18 36.84
CA GLY A 11 -8.60 0.95 36.15
C GLY A 11 -9.37 0.71 34.85
N ARG A 12 -10.70 0.88 34.87
CA ARG A 12 -11.54 0.84 33.67
C ARG A 12 -11.17 1.94 32.66
N ALA A 13 -10.89 3.15 33.13
CA ALA A 13 -10.47 4.25 32.27
C ALA A 13 -9.11 3.99 31.61
N ILE A 14 -8.12 3.44 32.33
CA ILE A 14 -6.82 3.06 31.77
C ILE A 14 -7.00 1.97 30.71
N ALA A 15 -7.75 0.90 31.02
CA ALA A 15 -8.00 -0.18 30.07
C ALA A 15 -8.71 0.32 28.79
N LEU A 16 -9.71 1.20 28.93
CA LEU A 16 -10.40 1.82 27.79
C LEU A 16 -9.45 2.70 26.97
N ILE A 17 -8.62 3.51 27.64
CA ILE A 17 -7.64 4.36 26.96
C ILE A 17 -6.63 3.49 26.20
N ASP A 18 -6.15 2.40 26.79
CA ASP A 18 -5.19 1.50 26.15
C ASP A 18 -5.82 0.76 24.95
N GLU A 19 -7.07 0.34 25.04
CA GLU A 19 -7.82 -0.23 23.91
C GLU A 19 -7.98 0.79 22.78
N ILE A 20 -8.40 2.03 23.11
CA ILE A 20 -8.54 3.11 22.13
C ILE A 20 -7.20 3.44 21.49
N LYS A 21 -6.12 3.53 22.28
CA LYS A 21 -4.76 3.74 21.75
C LYS A 21 -4.34 2.62 20.81
N ALA A 22 -4.53 1.37 21.21
CA ALA A 22 -4.20 0.21 20.39
C ALA A 22 -5.00 0.18 19.08
N ARG A 23 -6.25 0.64 19.11
CA ARG A 23 -7.13 0.64 17.94
C ARG A 23 -6.92 1.81 16.98
N PHE A 24 -6.65 3.00 17.51
CA PHE A 24 -6.67 4.24 16.71
C PHE A 24 -5.33 4.96 16.62
N LEU A 25 -4.37 4.64 17.49
CA LEU A 25 -3.03 5.25 17.53
C LEU A 25 -1.92 4.22 17.28
N ALA A 26 -2.27 3.03 16.78
CA ALA A 26 -1.27 2.09 16.31
C ALA A 26 -0.47 2.73 15.17
N PRO A 27 0.87 2.57 15.14
CA PRO A 27 1.66 3.03 14.01
C PRO A 27 1.22 2.31 12.73
N PRO A 28 1.37 2.92 11.55
CA PRO A 28 1.09 2.26 10.30
C PRO A 28 1.86 0.94 10.16
N PRO A 29 1.26 -0.09 9.55
CA PRO A 29 1.91 -1.39 9.41
C PRO A 29 3.17 -1.28 8.55
N ARG A 30 4.28 -1.85 9.03
CA ARG A 30 5.51 -1.98 8.25
C ARG A 30 5.40 -3.20 7.35
N ILE A 31 4.90 -2.99 6.15
CA ILE A 31 4.69 -4.03 5.13
C ILE A 31 5.48 -3.68 3.86
N ASP A 32 6.17 -4.64 3.27
CA ASP A 32 6.86 -4.43 2.00
C ASP A 32 5.86 -4.37 0.84
N THR A 33 6.26 -3.74 -0.26
CA THR A 33 5.39 -3.50 -1.41
C THR A 33 4.89 -4.80 -2.05
N ALA A 34 5.69 -5.87 -2.06
CA ALA A 34 5.27 -7.15 -2.63
C ALA A 34 4.25 -7.85 -1.74
N GLU A 35 4.44 -7.82 -0.41
CA GLU A 35 3.47 -8.34 0.55
C GLU A 35 2.16 -7.52 0.52
N TRP A 36 2.26 -6.19 0.48
CA TRP A 36 1.11 -5.30 0.34
C TRP A 36 0.32 -5.60 -0.93
N ALA A 37 1.01 -5.82 -2.06
CA ALA A 37 0.36 -6.15 -3.32
C ALA A 37 -0.38 -7.48 -3.23
N ALA A 38 0.26 -8.54 -2.72
CA ALA A 38 -0.41 -9.83 -2.55
C ALA A 38 -1.64 -9.78 -1.64
N ARG A 39 -1.66 -8.87 -0.65
CA ARG A 39 -2.77 -8.75 0.30
C ARG A 39 -3.92 -7.88 -0.19
N TYR A 40 -3.64 -6.78 -0.90
CA TYR A 40 -4.63 -5.74 -1.16
C TYR A 40 -4.87 -5.43 -2.64
N ARG A 41 -3.86 -5.59 -3.49
CA ARG A 41 -3.86 -5.05 -4.87
C ARG A 41 -4.79 -5.84 -5.78
N HIS A 42 -5.65 -5.14 -6.54
CA HIS A 42 -6.59 -5.74 -7.49
C HIS A 42 -6.42 -5.19 -8.91
N ILE A 43 -6.12 -6.04 -9.89
CA ILE A 43 -5.88 -5.70 -11.30
C ILE A 43 -7.20 -5.35 -11.97
N ALA A 44 -7.28 -4.14 -12.51
CA ALA A 44 -8.55 -3.59 -12.98
C ALA A 44 -9.03 -4.12 -14.34
N LYS A 45 -8.08 -4.45 -15.22
CA LYS A 45 -8.31 -4.77 -16.63
C LYS A 45 -7.36 -5.86 -17.10
N GLY A 46 -7.76 -6.57 -18.14
CA GLY A 46 -6.96 -7.61 -18.78
C GLY A 46 -7.30 -9.03 -18.31
N PRO A 47 -6.58 -10.04 -18.82
CA PRO A 47 -6.87 -11.46 -18.57
C PRO A 47 -6.66 -11.88 -17.11
N GLU A 48 -5.83 -11.15 -16.38
CA GLU A 48 -5.51 -11.39 -14.96
C GLU A 48 -6.33 -10.47 -14.04
N ARG A 49 -7.50 -9.99 -14.47
CA ARG A 49 -8.36 -9.12 -13.64
C ARG A 49 -8.70 -9.82 -12.32
N GLY A 50 -8.58 -9.08 -11.22
CA GLY A 50 -8.83 -9.59 -9.86
C GLY A 50 -7.60 -9.46 -8.95
N PRO A 51 -7.52 -10.24 -7.86
CA PRO A 51 -6.42 -10.14 -6.90
C PRO A 51 -5.04 -10.35 -7.54
N TRP A 52 -4.09 -9.51 -7.17
CA TRP A 52 -2.68 -9.64 -7.54
C TRP A 52 -2.07 -10.91 -6.94
N ARG A 53 -1.18 -11.56 -7.69
CA ARG A 53 -0.49 -12.79 -7.28
C ARG A 53 0.99 -12.68 -7.61
N ASN A 54 1.84 -12.68 -6.58
CA ASN A 54 3.29 -12.61 -6.75
C ASN A 54 3.83 -13.82 -7.53
N GLU A 55 3.21 -14.98 -7.38
CA GLU A 55 3.58 -16.24 -8.05
C GLU A 55 3.44 -16.15 -9.57
N ARG A 56 2.61 -15.23 -10.09
CA ARG A 56 2.42 -15.05 -11.54
C ARG A 56 3.62 -14.40 -12.21
N THR A 57 4.30 -13.50 -11.48
CA THR A 57 5.47 -12.73 -11.92
C THR A 57 6.48 -12.62 -10.78
N PRO A 58 7.11 -13.74 -10.36
CA PRO A 58 7.96 -13.79 -9.17
C PRO A 58 9.18 -12.87 -9.29
N TYR A 59 9.65 -12.62 -10.52
CA TYR A 59 10.75 -11.70 -10.82
C TYR A 59 10.43 -10.22 -10.52
N LEU A 60 9.17 -9.87 -10.21
CA LEU A 60 8.80 -8.52 -9.78
C LEU A 60 8.87 -8.32 -8.25
N VAL A 61 9.00 -9.41 -7.48
CA VAL A 61 9.01 -9.36 -6.01
C VAL A 61 10.20 -8.56 -5.49
N GLU A 62 11.42 -8.89 -5.92
CA GLU A 62 12.62 -8.16 -5.49
C GLU A 62 12.55 -6.66 -5.86
N PRO A 63 12.22 -6.26 -7.11
CA PRO A 63 11.97 -4.85 -7.44
C PRO A 63 11.00 -4.13 -6.51
N MET A 64 9.89 -4.78 -6.14
CA MET A 64 8.91 -4.22 -5.21
C MET A 64 9.47 -4.09 -3.80
N GLN A 65 10.16 -5.12 -3.29
CA GLN A 65 10.82 -5.07 -1.99
C GLN A 65 11.84 -3.93 -1.94
N CYS A 66 12.71 -3.82 -2.95
CA CYS A 66 13.66 -2.71 -3.07
C CYS A 66 12.98 -1.34 -3.10
N ALA A 67 11.80 -1.22 -3.71
CA ALA A 67 11.05 0.04 -3.79
C ALA A 67 10.20 0.36 -2.55
N SER A 68 10.23 -0.48 -1.50
CA SER A 68 9.44 -0.31 -0.29
C SER A 68 9.90 0.88 0.56
N SER A 69 8.98 1.59 1.21
CA SER A 69 9.24 2.83 1.95
C SER A 69 10.24 2.70 3.10
N HIS A 70 10.35 1.52 3.72
CA HIS A 70 11.22 1.27 4.85
C HIS A 70 12.60 0.68 4.47
N MET A 71 12.85 0.51 3.17
CA MET A 71 14.16 0.08 2.68
C MET A 71 15.12 1.26 2.54
N PRO A 72 16.43 1.06 2.70
CA PRO A 72 17.41 2.15 2.70
C PRO A 72 17.73 2.70 1.31
N PHE A 73 17.01 2.28 0.27
CA PHE A 73 17.34 2.61 -1.12
C PHE A 73 16.67 3.92 -1.56
N GLU A 74 17.48 4.93 -1.87
CA GLU A 74 16.98 6.21 -2.41
C GLU A 74 16.66 6.14 -3.92
N ARG A 75 17.32 5.22 -4.64
CA ARG A 75 17.17 5.06 -6.09
C ARG A 75 17.13 3.59 -6.47
N VAL A 76 16.04 3.19 -7.12
CA VAL A 76 15.86 1.86 -7.70
C VAL A 76 15.71 2.00 -9.22
N VAL A 77 16.53 1.27 -9.98
CA VAL A 77 16.52 1.31 -11.45
C VAL A 77 16.07 -0.04 -11.99
N LEU A 78 15.00 -0.04 -12.80
CA LEU A 78 14.48 -1.24 -13.42
C LEU A 78 14.96 -1.37 -14.87
N TRP A 79 15.96 -2.20 -15.11
CA TRP A 79 16.41 -2.54 -16.48
C TRP A 79 15.72 -3.81 -17.00
N PHE A 80 14.57 -3.62 -17.64
CA PHE A 80 13.71 -4.74 -18.07
C PHE A 80 13.41 -4.63 -19.57
N ALA A 81 13.24 -5.77 -20.25
CA ALA A 81 12.66 -5.84 -21.59
C ALA A 81 11.20 -5.37 -21.62
N THR A 82 10.66 -5.06 -22.80
CA THR A 82 9.29 -4.56 -22.95
C THR A 82 8.25 -5.57 -22.41
N GLN A 83 7.08 -5.09 -21.97
CA GLN A 83 5.96 -5.92 -21.49
C GLN A 83 6.23 -6.82 -20.27
N MET A 84 7.26 -6.53 -19.48
CA MET A 84 7.62 -7.31 -18.28
C MET A 84 7.02 -6.78 -16.97
N GLY A 85 5.93 -6.01 -17.00
CA GLY A 85 5.23 -5.60 -15.77
C GLY A 85 5.91 -4.52 -14.94
N LYS A 86 6.87 -3.76 -15.51
CA LYS A 86 7.52 -2.61 -14.84
C LYS A 86 6.52 -1.62 -14.22
N SER A 87 5.46 -1.30 -14.95
CA SER A 87 4.42 -0.38 -14.47
C SER A 87 3.69 -0.89 -13.23
N GLU A 88 3.56 -2.22 -13.08
CA GLU A 88 2.91 -2.81 -11.93
C GLU A 88 3.76 -2.66 -10.66
N VAL A 89 5.09 -2.75 -10.77
CA VAL A 89 6.00 -2.42 -9.65
C VAL A 89 5.77 -0.99 -9.19
N LEU A 90 5.66 -0.04 -10.12
CA LEU A 90 5.40 1.36 -9.80
C LEU A 90 4.02 1.56 -9.15
N TYR A 91 2.97 0.91 -9.66
CA TYR A 91 1.63 0.98 -9.07
C TYR A 91 1.60 0.46 -7.65
N ASN A 92 2.18 -0.72 -7.43
CA ASN A 92 2.21 -1.33 -6.11
C ASN A 92 3.01 -0.45 -5.15
N SER A 93 4.12 0.14 -5.60
CA SER A 93 4.96 1.04 -4.81
C SER A 93 4.25 2.33 -4.41
N VAL A 94 3.48 2.92 -5.33
CA VAL A 94 2.72 4.16 -5.07
C VAL A 94 1.52 3.88 -4.17
N MET A 95 0.76 2.82 -4.44
CA MET A 95 -0.43 2.49 -3.65
C MET A 95 -0.07 2.02 -2.24
N GLN A 96 1.02 1.26 -2.05
CA GLN A 96 1.51 0.91 -0.72
C GLN A 96 1.84 2.17 0.10
N ARG A 97 2.47 3.17 -0.52
CA ARG A 97 2.73 4.48 0.12
C ARG A 97 1.43 5.20 0.45
N ILE A 98 0.49 5.30 -0.49
CA ILE A 98 -0.84 5.91 -0.22
C ILE A 98 -1.54 5.26 0.98
N HIS A 99 -1.45 3.93 1.12
CA HIS A 99 -2.12 3.21 2.19
C HIS A 99 -1.41 3.30 3.55
N THR A 100 -0.08 3.21 3.57
CA THR A 100 0.68 2.97 4.81
C THR A 100 1.64 4.09 5.20
N ASP A 101 2.06 4.92 4.25
CA ASP A 101 3.01 6.02 4.46
C ASP A 101 2.75 7.17 3.46
N PRO A 102 1.62 7.90 3.63
CA PRO A 102 1.17 8.89 2.66
C PRO A 102 2.19 10.02 2.54
N GLN A 103 2.57 10.32 1.30
CA GLN A 103 3.59 11.33 0.97
C GLN A 103 3.28 11.94 -0.40
N ASP A 104 3.84 13.13 -0.65
CA ASP A 104 3.74 13.77 -1.95
C ASP A 104 4.55 12.97 -2.99
N MET A 105 3.87 12.54 -4.06
CA MET A 105 4.46 11.69 -5.10
C MET A 105 4.11 12.18 -6.50
N MET A 106 5.03 12.01 -7.44
CA MET A 106 4.82 12.31 -8.86
C MET A 106 5.23 11.12 -9.72
N MET A 107 4.30 10.64 -10.55
CA MET A 107 4.60 9.69 -11.63
C MET A 107 4.71 10.46 -12.95
N VAL A 108 5.90 10.42 -13.56
CA VAL A 108 6.20 11.13 -14.80
C VAL A 108 6.15 10.15 -15.98
N GLN A 109 5.56 10.60 -17.09
CA GLN A 109 5.55 9.88 -18.38
C GLN A 109 6.30 10.69 -19.45
N PRO A 110 6.71 10.07 -20.57
CA PRO A 110 7.48 10.76 -21.63
C PRO A 110 6.75 11.95 -22.25
N THR A 111 5.43 11.84 -22.42
CA THR A 111 4.59 12.91 -22.99
C THR A 111 3.38 13.19 -22.11
N LEU A 112 2.78 14.39 -22.28
CA LEU A 112 1.54 14.76 -21.58
C LEU A 112 0.38 13.83 -21.93
N GLN A 113 0.28 13.43 -23.20
CA GLN A 113 -0.77 12.52 -23.65
C GLN A 113 -0.62 11.15 -22.97
N ASP A 114 0.59 10.59 -22.93
CA ASP A 114 0.87 9.34 -22.22
C ASP A 114 0.50 9.44 -20.73
N ALA A 115 0.79 10.57 -20.08
CA ALA A 115 0.43 10.80 -18.68
C ALA A 115 -1.09 10.79 -18.46
N GLN A 116 -1.83 11.51 -19.30
CA GLN A 116 -3.29 11.60 -19.21
C GLN A 116 -3.95 10.24 -19.46
N ASP A 117 -3.55 9.55 -20.52
CA ASP A 117 -4.08 8.23 -20.87
C ASP A 117 -3.74 7.19 -19.79
N HIS A 118 -2.50 7.20 -19.30
CA HIS A 118 -2.07 6.29 -18.25
C HIS A 118 -2.86 6.49 -16.95
N SER A 119 -3.08 7.75 -16.56
CA SER A 119 -3.84 8.11 -15.37
C SER A 119 -5.29 7.64 -15.47
N ALA A 120 -5.99 8.02 -16.55
CA ALA A 120 -7.42 7.74 -16.71
C ALA A 120 -7.72 6.27 -17.03
N GLN A 121 -6.89 5.61 -17.85
CA GLN A 121 -7.22 4.30 -18.39
C GLN A 121 -6.67 3.13 -17.57
N ARG A 122 -5.61 3.35 -16.78
CA ARG A 122 -4.93 2.29 -16.02
C ARG A 122 -4.84 2.56 -14.52
N PHE A 123 -4.28 3.70 -14.12
CA PHE A 123 -4.03 3.97 -12.70
C PHE A 123 -5.33 4.14 -11.91
N LEU A 124 -6.21 5.06 -12.32
CA LEU A 124 -7.48 5.32 -11.63
C LEU A 124 -8.38 4.07 -11.54
N PRO A 125 -8.61 3.28 -12.62
CA PRO A 125 -9.37 2.04 -12.51
C PRO A 125 -8.78 1.03 -11.52
N THR A 126 -7.46 1.02 -11.36
CA THR A 126 -6.76 0.13 -10.42
C THR A 126 -6.96 0.57 -8.98
N ILE A 127 -6.91 1.88 -8.72
CA ILE A 127 -7.27 2.45 -7.41
C ILE A 127 -8.69 2.03 -7.04
N LEU A 128 -9.66 2.30 -7.92
CA LEU A 128 -11.08 2.03 -7.66
C LEU A 128 -11.42 0.55 -7.43
N GLN A 129 -10.58 -0.38 -7.90
CA GLN A 129 -10.78 -1.81 -7.68
C GLN A 129 -10.01 -2.37 -6.48
N THR A 130 -9.05 -1.61 -5.93
CA THR A 130 -8.19 -2.03 -4.82
C THR A 130 -8.88 -1.66 -3.50
N PRO A 131 -9.34 -2.63 -2.68
CA PRO A 131 -10.18 -2.34 -1.50
C PRO A 131 -9.52 -1.51 -0.39
N ALA A 132 -8.18 -1.42 -0.40
CA ALA A 132 -7.42 -0.65 0.59
C ALA A 132 -7.19 0.83 0.19
N MET A 133 -7.67 1.24 -0.99
CA MET A 133 -7.65 2.63 -1.46
C MET A 133 -9.02 3.27 -1.24
#